data_AF-K0T4G4-F1
#
_entry.id   AF-K0T4G4-F1
#
_cell.length_a   1.000
_cell.length_b   1.000
_cell.length_c   1.000
_cell.angle_alpha   90.00
_cell.angle_beta   90.00
_cell.angle_gamma   90.00
#
_symmetry.space_group_name_H-M   'P 1'
#
loop_
_entity.id
_entity.type
_entity.pdbx_description
1 polymer ?
#
loop_
_entity_poly.entity_id
_entity_poly.type
_entity_poly.pdbx_seq_one_letter_code
_entity_poly.pdbx_strand_id
1 'polypeptide(L)'
;MVVDLDRWRARNVTAKVEEWAALNAKTKMYSYGSQPPLQLAIGDDFERMDTNWNVLSFGFQENVKFPHCACLLHWNGARKYWLDDGFNKDLFLPTTSVYDQD
;
A
#
# COMPACT_ATOMS: atom_id res chain seq x y z
N MET A 1 2.82 -6.19 1.67
CA MET A 1 3.72 -7.16 1.00
C MET A 1 4.18 -8.16 2.05
N VAL A 2 4.21 -9.44 1.69
CA VAL A 2 4.86 -10.49 2.50
C VAL A 2 6.17 -10.82 1.80
N VAL A 3 7.25 -10.98 2.56
CA VAL A 3 8.61 -11.16 2.00
C VAL A 3 9.26 -12.38 2.63
N ASP A 4 9.77 -13.27 1.77
CA ASP A 4 10.74 -14.30 2.15
C ASP A 4 12.12 -13.65 2.27
N LEU A 5 12.60 -13.50 3.52
CA LEU A 5 13.86 -12.83 3.80
C LEU A 5 15.08 -13.64 3.37
N ASP A 6 15.01 -14.97 3.33
CA ASP A 6 16.14 -15.80 2.92
C ASP A 6 16.32 -15.73 1.39
N ARG A 7 15.21 -15.83 0.64
CA ARG A 7 15.22 -15.59 -0.81
C ARG A 7 15.65 -14.16 -1.14
N TRP A 8 15.17 -13.17 -0.39
CA TRP A 8 15.56 -11.77 -0.55
C TRP A 8 17.07 -11.56 -0.44
N ARG A 9 17.69 -12.13 0.61
CA ARG A 9 19.15 -12.06 0.82
C ARG A 9 19.90 -12.84 -0.25
N ALA A 10 19.51 -14.08 -0.54
CA ALA A 10 20.17 -14.93 -1.52
C ALA A 10 20.19 -14.31 -2.94
N ARG A 11 19.17 -13.53 -3.29
CA ARG A 11 19.07 -12.85 -4.59
C ARG A 11 19.61 -11.42 -4.60
N ASN A 12 20.14 -10.96 -3.47
CA ASN A 12 20.68 -9.61 -3.27
C ASN A 12 19.70 -8.51 -3.71
N VAL A 13 18.42 -8.64 -3.33
CA VAL A 13 17.35 -7.75 -3.83
C VAL A 13 17.55 -6.31 -3.34
N THR A 14 18.03 -6.11 -2.11
CA THR A 14 18.34 -4.77 -1.58
C THR A 14 19.25 -3.98 -2.51
N ALA A 15 20.38 -4.56 -2.94
CA ALA A 15 21.34 -3.87 -3.80
C ALA A 15 20.72 -3.48 -5.16
N LYS A 16 19.87 -4.34 -5.73
CA LYS A 16 19.15 -4.05 -6.99
C LYS A 16 18.15 -2.91 -6.83
N VAL A 17 17.41 -2.88 -5.71
CA VAL A 17 16.48 -1.78 -5.40
C VAL A 17 17.24 -0.46 -5.28
N GLU A 18 18.38 -0.47 -4.59
CA GLU A 18 19.24 0.72 -4.42
C GLU A 18 19.83 1.20 -5.75
N GLU A 19 20.25 0.28 -6.63
CA GLU A 19 20.73 0.62 -7.97
C GLU A 19 19.66 1.33 -8.80
N TRP A 20 18.44 0.77 -8.86
CA TRP A 20 17.32 1.40 -9.56
C TRP A 20 16.95 2.75 -8.94
N ALA A 21 16.91 2.84 -7.61
CA ALA A 21 16.62 4.10 -6.91
C ALA A 21 17.69 5.17 -7.23
N ALA A 22 18.97 4.82 -7.22
CA ALA A 22 20.08 5.72 -7.55
C ALA A 22 20.04 6.17 -9.02
N LEU A 23 19.68 5.26 -9.93
CA LEU A 23 19.50 5.60 -11.34
C LEU A 23 18.35 6.61 -11.51
N ASN A 24 17.18 6.33 -10.93
CA ASN A 24 16.04 7.24 -11.00
C ASN A 24 16.28 8.59 -10.32
N ALA A 25 17.10 8.64 -9.26
CA ALA A 25 17.48 9.90 -8.64
C ALA A 25 18.16 10.85 -9.64
N LYS A 26 18.94 10.31 -10.58
CA LYS A 26 19.65 11.04 -11.63
C LYS A 26 18.79 11.30 -12.86
N THR A 27 18.01 10.31 -13.30
CA THR A 27 17.33 10.34 -14.61
C THR A 27 15.85 10.72 -14.54
N LYS A 28 15.22 10.61 -13.35
CA LYS A 28 13.79 10.89 -13.12
C LYS A 28 12.83 10.12 -14.06
N MET A 29 13.17 8.86 -14.36
CA MET A 29 12.41 7.98 -15.26
C MET A 29 11.02 7.61 -14.73
N TYR A 30 10.81 7.62 -13.41
CA TYR A 30 9.52 7.29 -12.79
C TYR A 30 9.26 8.09 -11.50
N SER A 31 7.97 8.21 -11.17
CA SER A 31 7.44 8.78 -9.92
C SER A 31 7.01 7.65 -8.95
N TYR A 32 6.36 7.95 -7.82
CA TYR A 32 5.91 6.96 -6.81
C TYR A 32 6.98 6.39 -5.85
N GLY A 33 8.12 7.06 -5.70
CA GLY A 33 9.09 6.76 -4.65
C GLY A 33 9.69 5.36 -4.78
N SER A 34 9.52 4.52 -3.75
CA SER A 34 10.14 3.19 -3.64
C SER A 34 9.39 2.07 -4.37
N GLN A 35 8.15 2.28 -4.83
CA GLN A 35 7.39 1.23 -5.49
C GLN A 35 7.99 0.77 -6.83
N PRO A 36 8.33 1.67 -7.78
CA PRO A 36 8.95 1.23 -9.04
C PRO A 36 10.30 0.51 -8.88
N PRO A 37 11.28 0.98 -8.08
CA PRO A 37 12.56 0.26 -7.94
C PRO A 37 12.37 -1.12 -7.30
N LEU A 38 11.39 -1.27 -6.41
CA LEU A 38 11.03 -2.58 -5.86
C LEU A 38 10.48 -3.52 -6.95
N GLN A 39 9.56 -3.04 -7.79
CA GLN A 39 9.01 -3.80 -8.91
C GLN A 39 10.09 -4.19 -9.93
N LEU A 40 11.00 -3.26 -10.26
CA LEU A 40 12.10 -3.53 -11.19
C LEU A 40 13.13 -4.52 -10.63
N ALA A 41 13.36 -4.51 -9.31
CA ALA A 41 14.29 -5.45 -8.68
C ALA A 41 13.72 -6.87 -8.53
N ILE A 42 12.41 -7.00 -8.29
CA ILE A 42 11.71 -8.29 -8.14
C ILE A 42 11.33 -8.88 -9.50
N GLY A 43 10.91 -8.06 -10.45
CA GLY A 43 10.39 -8.51 -11.74
C GLY A 43 9.18 -9.43 -11.55
N ASP A 44 9.18 -10.56 -12.27
CA ASP A 44 8.12 -11.58 -12.19
C ASP A 44 8.34 -12.61 -11.07
N ASP A 45 9.31 -12.39 -10.18
CA ASP A 45 9.68 -13.34 -9.12
C ASP A 45 8.82 -13.17 -7.86
N PHE A 46 7.50 -13.22 -8.00
CA PHE A 46 6.58 -13.07 -6.89
C PHE A 46 5.30 -13.89 -7.09
N GLU A 47 4.63 -14.16 -5.97
CA GLU A 47 3.29 -14.74 -5.97
C GLU A 47 2.24 -13.66 -5.78
N ARG A 48 1.13 -13.78 -6.51
CA ARG A 48 -0.01 -12.88 -6.39
C ARG A 48 -0.84 -13.29 -5.20
N MET A 49 -0.94 -12.40 -4.21
CA MET A 49 -1.93 -12.54 -3.15
C MET A 49 -3.31 -12.12 -3.65
N ASP A 50 -4.36 -12.68 -3.03
CA ASP A 50 -5.73 -12.23 -3.25
C ASP A 50 -5.84 -10.72 -2.97
N THR A 51 -6.54 -10.00 -3.85
CA THR A 51 -6.73 -8.55 -3.77
C THR A 51 -7.38 -8.08 -2.47
N ASN A 52 -8.09 -8.96 -1.75
CA ASN A 52 -8.67 -8.69 -0.45
C ASN A 52 -7.62 -8.34 0.63
N TRP A 53 -6.35 -8.72 0.43
CA TRP A 53 -5.24 -8.37 1.31
C TRP A 53 -4.61 -6.99 1.04
N ASN A 54 -5.12 -6.24 0.06
CA ASN A 54 -4.67 -4.88 -0.23
C ASN A 54 -5.72 -4.13 -1.08
N VAL A 55 -6.87 -3.81 -0.47
CA VAL A 55 -7.94 -3.06 -1.15
C VAL A 55 -7.61 -1.56 -1.14
N LEU A 56 -7.53 -0.95 -2.32
CA LEU A 56 -6.95 0.37 -2.53
C LEU A 56 -8.01 1.50 -2.54
N SER A 57 -7.56 2.72 -2.80
CA SER A 57 -8.33 3.93 -3.11
C SER A 57 -8.89 4.71 -1.93
N PHE A 58 -8.76 4.21 -0.70
CA PHE A 58 -9.37 4.85 0.48
C PHE A 58 -8.81 6.24 0.82
N GLY A 59 -7.62 6.58 0.33
CA GLY A 59 -7.04 7.93 0.48
C GLY A 59 -7.17 8.82 -0.76
N PHE A 60 -7.86 8.36 -1.80
CA PHE A 60 -8.04 9.06 -3.08
C PHE A 60 -9.51 9.30 -3.42
N GLN A 61 -10.43 8.46 -2.92
CA GLN A 61 -11.86 8.50 -3.23
C GLN A 61 -12.67 8.36 -1.93
N GLU A 62 -13.79 9.07 -1.85
CA GLU A 62 -14.82 8.83 -0.84
C GLU A 62 -15.78 7.72 -1.29
N ASN A 63 -16.47 7.09 -0.35
CA ASN A 63 -17.50 6.07 -0.60
C ASN A 63 -16.99 4.91 -1.49
N VAL A 64 -15.75 4.47 -1.23
CA VAL A 64 -15.13 3.37 -1.96
C VAL A 64 -16.00 2.12 -1.79
N LYS A 65 -16.38 1.49 -2.91
CA LYS A 65 -17.05 0.18 -2.89
C LYS A 65 -15.98 -0.91 -2.75
N PHE A 66 -16.11 -1.77 -1.75
CA PHE A 66 -15.17 -2.85 -1.50
C PHE A 66 -15.90 -4.16 -1.16
N PRO A 67 -15.28 -5.33 -1.40
CA PRO A 67 -15.90 -6.61 -1.11
C PRO A 67 -16.06 -6.81 0.40
N HIS A 68 -17.13 -7.51 0.82
CA HIS A 68 -17.39 -7.81 2.23
C HIS A 68 -16.26 -8.64 2.88
N CYS A 69 -15.47 -9.34 2.07
CA CYS A 69 -14.36 -10.19 2.49
C CYS A 69 -13.00 -9.48 2.44
N ALA A 70 -12.98 -8.14 2.30
CA ALA A 70 -11.75 -7.36 2.39
C ALA A 70 -11.04 -7.61 3.74
N CYS A 71 -9.78 -8.05 3.69
CA CYS A 71 -8.97 -8.30 4.87
C CYS A 71 -8.16 -7.06 5.29
N LEU A 72 -7.77 -6.22 4.31
CA LEU A 72 -6.97 -5.02 4.55
C LEU A 72 -7.39 -3.88 3.63
N LEU A 73 -7.71 -2.73 4.23
CA LEU A 73 -8.04 -1.49 3.55
C LEU A 73 -6.82 -0.56 3.53
N HIS A 74 -6.46 -0.04 2.37
CA HIS A 74 -5.27 0.76 2.15
C HIS A 74 -5.62 2.19 1.73
N TRP A 75 -5.39 3.14 2.63
CA TRP A 75 -5.41 4.57 2.34
C TRP A 75 -4.17 5.00 1.54
N ASN A 76 -4.02 4.56 0.30
CA ASN A 76 -2.84 4.81 -0.55
C ASN A 76 -2.74 6.23 -1.14
N GLY A 77 -3.60 7.17 -0.73
CA GLY A 77 -3.63 8.56 -1.21
C GLY A 77 -3.40 9.61 -0.13
N ALA A 78 -3.52 10.89 -0.51
CA ALA A 78 -3.22 12.02 0.38
C ALA A 78 -4.25 12.22 1.50
N ARG A 79 -5.51 11.81 1.28
CA ARG A 79 -6.63 12.00 2.21
C ARG A 79 -6.67 10.89 3.26
N LYS A 80 -5.70 10.88 4.19
CA LYS A 80 -5.62 9.87 5.26
C LYS A 80 -6.76 10.05 6.27
N TYR A 81 -7.31 8.95 6.80
CA TYR A 81 -8.46 9.01 7.72
C TYR A 81 -8.21 9.83 9.00
N TRP A 82 -6.95 9.99 9.42
CA TRP A 82 -6.58 10.78 10.61
C TRP A 82 -6.42 12.28 10.34
N LEU A 83 -6.55 12.74 9.09
CA LEU A 83 -6.54 14.16 8.74
C LEU A 83 -7.95 14.73 8.81
N ASP A 84 -8.06 16.05 9.02
CA ASP A 84 -9.34 16.75 9.09
C ASP A 84 -10.15 16.58 7.80
N ASP A 85 -9.49 16.68 6.64
CA ASP A 85 -10.07 16.45 5.31
C ASP A 85 -9.89 15.01 4.79
N GLY A 86 -9.67 14.06 5.71
CA GLY A 86 -9.52 12.65 5.41
C GLY A 86 -10.76 12.00 4.81
N PHE A 87 -10.57 11.01 3.94
CA PHE A 87 -11.66 10.24 3.35
C PHE A 87 -11.93 8.94 4.11
N ASN A 88 -13.19 8.45 4.03
CA ASN A 88 -13.67 7.18 4.59
C ASN A 88 -13.33 7.00 6.09
N LYS A 89 -13.38 8.10 6.85
CA LYS A 89 -12.95 8.13 8.27
C LYS A 89 -13.78 7.20 9.16
N ASP A 90 -15.04 7.01 8.80
CA ASP A 90 -16.04 6.15 9.42
C ASP A 90 -15.66 4.65 9.41
N LEU A 91 -14.82 4.22 8.47
CA LEU A 91 -14.35 2.83 8.41
C LEU A 91 -13.24 2.51 9.43
N PHE A 92 -12.58 3.53 9.98
CA PHE A 92 -11.49 3.36 10.94
C PHE A 92 -11.85 3.85 12.33
N LEU A 93 -12.47 5.02 12.41
CA LEU A 93 -12.88 5.57 13.69
C LEU A 93 -14.10 4.78 14.17
N PRO A 94 -14.15 4.37 15.44
CA PRO A 94 -15.39 3.85 16.00
C PRO A 94 -16.46 4.90 15.74
N THR A 95 -17.53 4.51 15.04
CA THR A 95 -18.76 5.28 15.08
C THR A 95 -19.07 5.48 16.55
N THR A 96 -19.17 6.74 16.96
CA THR A 96 -19.56 7.10 18.31
C THR A 96 -20.84 6.32 18.63
N SER A 97 -20.65 5.33 19.50
CA SER A 97 -21.62 4.50 20.21
C SER A 97 -23.05 4.43 19.67
N VAL A 98 -23.36 3.28 19.05
CA VAL A 98 -24.71 2.67 19.18
C VAL A 98 -24.85 1.95 20.55
N TYR A 99 -23.89 2.14 21.46
CA TYR A 99 -23.84 1.52 22.79
C TYR A 99 -23.99 2.53 23.96
N ASP A 100 -24.28 3.81 23.70
CA ASP A 100 -24.58 4.82 24.74
C ASP A 100 -26.08 5.17 24.80
N GLN A 101 -26.94 4.20 24.50
CA GLN A 101 -28.38 4.31 24.72
C GLN A 101 -28.88 3.11 25.51
N ASP A 102 -28.50 3.04 26.78
CA ASP A 102 -29.21 2.29 27.83
C ASP A 102 -29.10 3.05 29.17
#